data_AF-A0A0Q7T8D8-F1
#
_entry.id   AF-A0A0Q7T8D8-F1
#
_cell.length_a   1.000
_cell.length_b   1.000
_cell.length_c   1.000
_cell.angle_alpha   90.00
_cell.angle_beta   90.00
_cell.angle_gamma   90.00
#
_symmetry.space_group_name_H-M   'P 1'
#
loop_
_entity.id
_entity.type
_entity.pdbx_description
1 polymer ?
#
loop_
_entity_poly.entity_id
_entity_poly.type
_entity_poly.pdbx_seq_one_letter_code
_entity_poly.pdbx_strand_id
1 'polypeptide(L)' 'MKAHWRAALRLAALGLGIPPEAFWRLPLAEWRALTEAPAASVLNRAALDALIARFPDEEIR' A
#
# COMPACT_ATOMS: atom_id res chain seq x y z
N MET A 1 -15.71 9.04 11.72
CA MET A 1 -15.12 8.01 10.81
C MET A 1 -13.60 8.07 10.87
N LYS A 2 -12.91 6.93 11.05
CA LYS A 2 -11.43 6.87 11.15
C LYS A 2 -10.77 7.29 9.82
N ALA A 3 -9.53 7.79 9.89
CA ALA A 3 -8.82 8.34 8.73
C ALA A 3 -8.66 7.33 7.58
N HIS A 4 -8.35 6.07 7.91
CA HIS A 4 -8.21 5.00 6.91
C HIS A 4 -9.51 4.68 6.17
N TRP A 5 -10.67 4.78 6.84
CA TRP A 5 -11.97 4.58 6.19
C TRP A 5 -12.32 5.72 5.24
N ARG A 6 -11.90 6.97 5.55
CA ARG A 6 -12.03 8.08 4.59
C ARG A 6 -11.15 7.88 3.35
N ALA A 7 -9.95 7.34 3.52
CA ALA A 7 -9.05 7.04 2.41
C ALA A 7 -9.62 5.92 1.52
N ALA A 8 -10.11 4.83 2.11
CA ALA A 8 -10.73 3.73 1.40
C ALA A 8 -11.96 4.18 0.59
N LEU A 9 -12.87 4.96 1.20
CA LEU A 9 -14.05 5.48 0.50
C LEU A 9 -13.68 6.41 -0.66
N ARG A 10 -12.65 7.26 -0.50
CA ARG A 10 -12.16 8.11 -1.60
C ARG A 10 -11.56 7.30 -2.73
N LEU A 11 -10.78 6.27 -2.42
CA LEU A 11 -10.22 5.35 -3.42
C LEU A 11 -11.34 4.63 -4.18
N ALA A 12 -12.34 4.12 -3.47
CA ALA A 12 -13.49 3.45 -4.08
C ALA A 12 -14.24 4.38 -5.04
N ALA A 13 -14.58 5.59 -4.60
CA ALA A 13 -15.37 6.54 -5.40
C ALA A 13 -14.59 7.16 -6.55
N LEU A 14 -13.36 7.61 -6.31
CA LEU A 14 -12.58 8.37 -7.29
C LEU A 14 -11.64 7.50 -8.13
N GLY A 15 -11.16 6.38 -7.58
CA GLY A 15 -10.22 5.49 -8.25
C GLY A 15 -10.88 4.30 -8.95
N LEU A 16 -11.95 3.75 -8.38
CA LEU A 16 -12.62 2.54 -8.88
C LEU A 16 -14.05 2.78 -9.39
N GLY A 17 -14.57 4.01 -9.27
CA GLY A 17 -15.93 4.36 -9.70
C GLY A 17 -17.05 3.68 -8.90
N ILE A 18 -16.75 3.17 -7.70
CA ILE A 18 -17.71 2.49 -6.83
C ILE A 18 -18.49 3.55 -6.06
N PRO A 19 -19.83 3.62 -6.18
CA PRO A 19 -20.61 4.61 -5.46
C PRO A 19 -20.61 4.33 -3.94
N PRO A 20 -20.75 5.36 -3.09
CA PRO A 20 -20.59 5.21 -1.64
C PRO A 20 -21.47 4.13 -1.01
N GLU A 21 -22.72 3.99 -1.45
CA GLU A 21 -23.65 2.97 -0.95
C GLU A 21 -23.23 1.54 -1.30
N ALA A 22 -22.65 1.34 -2.48
CA ALA A 22 -22.14 0.03 -2.90
C ALA A 22 -20.88 -0.34 -2.11
N PHE A 23 -20.00 0.63 -1.84
CA PHE A 23 -18.81 0.42 -1.01
C PHE A 23 -19.15 -0.14 0.38
N TRP A 24 -20.18 0.39 1.04
CA TRP A 24 -20.58 -0.09 2.38
C TRP A 24 -21.23 -1.47 2.39
N ARG A 25 -21.73 -1.94 1.24
CA ARG A 25 -22.30 -3.28 1.06
C ARG A 25 -21.26 -4.30 0.57
N LEU A 26 -20.11 -3.83 0.10
CA LEU A 26 -19.06 -4.64 -0.49
C LEU A 26 -18.44 -5.58 0.57
N PRO A 27 -18.33 -6.88 0.30
CA PRO A 27 -17.62 -7.80 1.19
C PRO A 27 -16.15 -7.42 1.33
N LEU A 28 -15.59 -7.61 2.53
CA LEU A 28 -14.18 -7.29 2.79
C LEU A 28 -13.21 -8.09 1.91
N ALA A 29 -13.55 -9.32 1.55
CA ALA A 29 -12.74 -10.15 0.66
C ALA A 29 -12.65 -9.56 -0.76
N GLU A 30 -13.79 -9.08 -1.30
CA GLU A 30 -13.85 -8.44 -2.61
C GLU A 30 -13.12 -7.09 -2.58
N TRP A 31 -13.31 -6.30 -1.53
CA TRP A 31 -12.54 -5.07 -1.35
C TRP A 31 -11.03 -5.31 -1.34
N ARG A 32 -10.57 -6.36 -0.66
CA ARG A 32 -9.14 -6.74 -0.64
C ARG A 32 -8.64 -7.14 -2.03
N ALA A 33 -9.42 -7.90 -2.80
CA ALA A 33 -9.04 -8.27 -4.16
C ALA A 33 -8.95 -7.05 -5.08
N LEU A 34 -9.87 -6.09 -4.97
CA LEU A 34 -9.87 -4.86 -5.77
C LEU A 34 -8.74 -3.88 -5.40
N THR A 35 -8.25 -3.95 -4.16
CA THR A 35 -7.21 -3.05 -3.63
C THR A 35 -5.90 -3.77 -3.35
N GLU A 36 -5.76 -4.99 -3.86
CA GLU A 36 -4.53 -5.74 -3.78
C GLU A 36 -3.46 -4.97 -4.52
N ALA A 37 -2.58 -4.29 -3.75
CA ALA A 37 -1.37 -3.76 -4.32
C ALA A 37 -0.57 -4.97 -4.83
N PRO A 38 0.03 -4.90 -6.03
CA PRO A 38 1.03 -5.88 -6.43
C PRO A 38 1.99 -6.04 -5.26
N ALA A 39 2.34 -7.27 -4.90
CA ALA A 39 3.28 -7.51 -3.81
C ALA A 39 4.48 -6.59 -4.03
N ALA A 40 4.57 -5.52 -3.24
CA ALA A 40 5.70 -4.62 -3.31
C ALA A 40 6.91 -5.52 -3.12
N SER A 41 7.97 -5.36 -3.94
CA SER A 41 9.17 -6.15 -3.71
C SER A 41 9.63 -5.84 -2.30
N VAL A 42 9.32 -6.72 -1.36
CA VAL A 42 9.77 -6.58 0.02
C VAL A 42 11.28 -6.55 -0.11
N LEU A 43 11.91 -5.49 0.41
CA LEU A 43 13.36 -5.38 0.40
C LEU A 43 13.92 -6.65 1.02
N ASN A 44 14.41 -7.56 0.19
CA ASN A 44 14.96 -8.81 0.65
C ASN A 44 16.37 -8.55 1.19
N ARG A 45 16.93 -9.54 1.89
CA ARG A 45 18.27 -9.41 2.47
C ARG A 45 19.32 -9.01 1.42
N ALA A 46 19.28 -9.63 0.24
CA ALA A 46 20.21 -9.32 -0.83
C ALA A 46 20.12 -7.86 -1.33
N ALA A 47 18.91 -7.31 -1.42
CA ALA A 47 18.69 -5.93 -1.81
C ALA A 47 19.15 -4.95 -0.72
N LEU A 48 18.98 -5.30 0.55
CA LEU A 48 19.55 -4.55 1.67
C LEU A 48 21.08 -4.56 1.65
N ASP A 49 21.69 -5.74 1.46
CA ASP A 49 23.15 -5.88 1.39
C ASP A 49 23.74 -5.06 0.22
N ALA A 50 23.04 -5.03 -0.92
CA ALA A 50 23.40 -4.19 -2.06
C ALA A 50 23.34 -2.68 -1.75
N LEU A 51 22.37 -2.24 -0.94
CA LEU A 51 22.29 -0.85 -0.48
C LEU A 51 23.43 -0.50 0.47
N ILE A 52 23.75 -1.37 1.42
CA ILE A 52 24.87 -1.18 2.37
C ILE A 52 26.19 -1.06 1.61
N ALA A 53 26.44 -1.94 0.63
CA ALA A 53 27.64 -1.86 -0.19
C ALA A 53 27.69 -0.61 -1.09
N ARG A 54 26.53 -0.11 -1.52
CA ARG A 54 26.44 1.08 -2.39
C ARG A 54 26.65 2.39 -1.61
N PHE A 55 26.21 2.44 -0.36
CA PHE A 55 26.24 3.62 0.50
C PHE A 55 26.95 3.28 1.82
N PRO A 56 28.28 3.10 1.81
CA PRO A 56 29.03 2.83 3.03
C PRO A 56 29.01 4.07 3.95
N ASP A 57 28.96 3.83 5.27
CA ASP A 57 29.05 4.91 6.25
C ASP A 57 30.42 5.59 6.19
N GLU A 58 30.44 6.92 6.23
CA GLU A 58 31.68 7.69 6.37
C GLU A 58 32.14 7.68 7.83
N GLU A 59 33.44 7.46 8.05
CA GLU A 59 34.04 7.53 9.38
C GLU A 59 33.96 8.98 9.87
N ILE A 60 33.18 9.22 10.93
CA ILE A 60 33.11 10.53 11.60
C ILE A 60 34.45 10.73 12.31
N ARG A 61 35.32 11.55 11.73
CA ARG A 61 36.60 11.98 12.33
C ARG A 61 36.48 13.29 13.09
#